data_AF-A0A177WTK4-F1
#
_entry.id   AF-A0A177WTK4-F1
#
_cell.length_a   1.000
_cell.length_b   1.000
_cell.length_c   1.000
_cell.angle_alpha   90.00
_cell.angle_beta   90.00
_cell.angle_gamma   90.00
#
_symmetry.space_group_name_H-M   'P 1'
#
loop_
_entity.id
_entity.type
_entity.pdbx_description
1 polymer ?
#
loop_
_entity_poly.entity_id
_entity_poly.type
_entity_poly.pdbx_seq_one_letter_code
_entity_poly.pdbx_strand_id
1 'polypeptide(L)'
;MFFRKVLIYATLALTVVAINPRCGPGMARCPEGLCCSYSRVCGNTPQHCGAGCLREFGACYTDGSTQRTPNPPRQAPFGGRCGAGIGSCANGACCSRSGICGTSAASCESGCQPQFGLCSPGPTVKLPPAFDYRSNSPFLDHNRQCTAPRLRKEFRELTQQQRREYIQAMQCLRQVPSGFPPDIGSRSAYDDLVYVHMGVGAIAHNVALFLPWHRLYLLNVEDLIRKVCRYRGTMPYWDWTLDAEAPQNSPIWADDFMGGDGLPGTDCISSGPFYGLTGVHPSHHCVKRRFDLAHGMYSSFYTPEVVSKIVRTSQTYLEFRHEIETKPHGSIHSGVGGNFATATISTNDPLFFLHHTNMDRLWWIWQSQSQRNMNSYGGNRNQLSDYNYATLSDTIPMLGLSGNKQVWEVMSTVRGGRFCYQYTNMEMSTRNSLSKRDLVSNSTISFKPNSPLDMIKQDPFLKNNAKALV
;
A
#
# COMPACT_ATOMS: atom_id res chain seq x y z
N MET A 1 -82.25 -34.16 -5.55
CA MET A 1 -80.90 -34.60 -5.14
C MET A 1 -79.92 -33.48 -5.46
N PHE A 2 -79.21 -32.99 -4.44
CA PHE A 2 -78.03 -32.12 -4.47
C PHE A 2 -78.10 -30.71 -5.10
N PHE A 3 -78.37 -29.74 -4.22
CA PHE A 3 -77.82 -28.38 -4.29
C PHE A 3 -76.30 -28.40 -4.15
N ARG A 4 -75.56 -27.60 -4.93
CA ARG A 4 -74.31 -26.98 -4.44
C ARG A 4 -74.00 -25.69 -5.20
N LYS A 5 -74.15 -24.58 -4.46
CA LYS A 5 -73.60 -23.25 -4.75
C LYS A 5 -72.08 -23.35 -4.85
N VAL A 6 -71.48 -22.82 -5.91
CA VAL A 6 -70.04 -22.56 -5.96
C VAL A 6 -69.82 -21.17 -5.37
N LEU A 7 -69.31 -21.14 -4.14
CA LEU A 7 -68.82 -19.92 -3.48
C LEU A 7 -67.48 -19.53 -4.10
N ILE A 8 -67.36 -18.25 -4.45
CA ILE A 8 -66.10 -17.57 -4.72
C ILE A 8 -65.33 -17.53 -3.39
N TYR A 9 -64.25 -18.29 -3.29
CA TYR A 9 -63.27 -18.12 -2.22
C TYR A 9 -62.14 -17.24 -2.73
N ALA A 10 -62.11 -16.00 -2.23
CA ALA A 10 -60.91 -15.18 -2.25
C ALA A 10 -59.83 -15.90 -1.42
N THR A 11 -58.81 -16.42 -2.09
CA THR A 11 -57.58 -16.84 -1.40
C THR A 11 -56.86 -15.59 -0.93
N LEU A 12 -57.02 -15.27 0.36
CA LEU A 12 -56.08 -14.42 1.09
C LEU A 12 -54.68 -15.00 0.86
N ALA A 13 -53.81 -14.23 0.22
CA ALA A 13 -52.38 -14.46 0.31
C ALA A 13 -51.99 -14.35 1.79
N LEU A 14 -51.71 -15.50 2.41
CA LEU A 14 -50.93 -15.52 3.65
C LEU A 14 -49.60 -14.83 3.33
N THR A 15 -49.43 -13.62 3.87
CA THR A 15 -48.12 -13.01 4.04
C THR A 15 -47.25 -13.99 4.83
N VAL A 16 -46.37 -14.68 4.13
CA VAL A 16 -45.26 -15.39 4.77
C VAL A 16 -44.45 -14.34 5.49
N VAL A 17 -44.43 -14.48 6.81
CA VAL A 17 -43.56 -13.77 7.75
C VAL A 17 -42.16 -13.67 7.14
N ALA A 18 -41.66 -12.44 6.98
CA ALA A 18 -40.30 -12.18 6.57
C ALA A 18 -39.34 -12.83 7.56
N ILE A 19 -38.79 -13.98 7.20
CA ILE A 19 -37.64 -14.56 7.89
C ILE A 19 -36.47 -13.64 7.54
N ASN A 20 -35.97 -12.86 8.50
CA ASN A 20 -34.82 -12.01 8.30
C ASN A 20 -33.70 -12.82 7.62
N PRO A 21 -33.27 -12.48 6.39
CA PRO A 21 -32.32 -13.31 5.67
C PRO A 21 -31.02 -13.37 6.46
N ARG A 22 -30.47 -14.59 6.59
CA ARG A 22 -29.18 -14.77 7.25
C ARG A 22 -28.03 -14.33 6.33
N CYS A 23 -26.97 -13.83 6.93
CA CYS A 23 -25.81 -13.29 6.23
C CYS A 23 -24.51 -13.61 6.94
N GLY A 24 -23.39 -13.49 6.23
CA GLY A 24 -22.06 -13.75 6.78
C GLY A 24 -21.33 -14.89 6.07
N PRO A 25 -20.15 -15.29 6.57
CA PRO A 25 -19.32 -16.29 5.92
C PRO A 25 -20.05 -17.62 5.73
N GLY A 26 -20.08 -18.14 4.50
CA GLY A 26 -20.82 -19.35 4.12
C GLY A 26 -22.32 -19.13 3.86
N MET A 27 -22.80 -17.88 3.90
CA MET A 27 -24.18 -17.48 3.61
C MET A 27 -24.20 -16.38 2.55
N ALA A 28 -25.39 -15.86 2.22
CA ALA A 28 -25.55 -14.78 1.26
C ALA A 28 -25.19 -13.40 1.85
N ARG A 29 -24.92 -12.43 0.97
CA ARG A 29 -24.86 -11.01 1.37
C ARG A 29 -26.28 -10.49 1.55
N CYS A 30 -26.44 -9.52 2.44
CA CYS A 30 -27.67 -8.78 2.56
C CYS A 30 -27.98 -8.00 1.27
N PRO A 31 -29.28 -7.88 0.93
CA PRO A 31 -29.74 -7.00 -0.13
C PRO A 31 -29.15 -5.59 -0.03
N GLU A 32 -29.16 -4.87 -1.14
CA GLU A 32 -28.60 -3.52 -1.23
C GLU A 32 -29.19 -2.59 -0.15
N GLY A 33 -28.32 -1.89 0.58
CA GLY A 33 -28.71 -0.98 1.66
C GLY A 33 -29.04 -1.64 3.00
N LEU A 34 -29.06 -2.98 3.08
CA LEU A 34 -29.19 -3.71 4.35
C LEU A 34 -27.82 -4.08 4.94
N CYS A 35 -27.76 -4.03 6.27
CA CYS A 35 -26.60 -4.32 7.07
C CYS A 35 -26.58 -5.78 7.51
N CYS A 36 -25.41 -6.38 7.58
CA CYS A 36 -25.25 -7.72 8.15
C CYS A 36 -24.77 -7.61 9.59
N SER A 37 -25.61 -7.96 10.55
CA SER A 37 -25.25 -7.89 11.97
C SER A 37 -24.19 -8.93 12.35
N TYR A 38 -23.50 -8.71 13.48
CA TYR A 38 -22.63 -9.71 14.10
C TYR A 38 -23.34 -11.05 14.32
N SER A 39 -24.64 -11.01 14.61
CA SER A 39 -25.50 -12.18 14.80
C SER A 39 -25.93 -12.87 13.50
N ARG A 40 -25.33 -12.52 12.35
CA ARG A 40 -25.55 -13.14 11.03
C ARG A 40 -26.98 -12.95 10.49
N VAL A 41 -27.57 -11.80 10.76
CA VAL A 41 -28.92 -11.45 10.31
C VAL A 41 -28.88 -10.14 9.56
N CYS A 42 -29.58 -10.09 8.42
CA CYS A 42 -29.78 -8.85 7.67
C CYS A 42 -30.81 -7.95 8.33
N GLY A 43 -30.49 -6.67 8.43
CA GLY A 43 -31.42 -5.66 8.91
C GLY A 43 -30.92 -4.25 8.64
N ASN A 44 -31.75 -3.27 8.96
CA ASN A 44 -31.47 -1.85 8.68
C ASN A 44 -31.39 -0.99 9.95
N THR A 45 -31.38 -1.61 11.13
CA THR A 45 -31.37 -0.92 12.42
C THR A 45 -29.93 -0.68 12.92
N PRO A 46 -29.71 0.23 13.88
CA PRO A 46 -28.39 0.45 14.45
C PRO A 46 -27.71 -0.80 15.03
N GLN A 47 -28.50 -1.76 15.54
CA GLN A 47 -27.99 -3.04 16.03
C GLN A 47 -27.44 -3.93 14.91
N HIS A 48 -27.90 -3.73 13.66
CA HIS A 48 -27.41 -4.45 12.49
C HIS A 48 -26.26 -3.71 11.80
N CYS A 49 -26.28 -2.38 11.81
CA CYS A 49 -25.36 -1.52 11.06
C CYS A 49 -24.19 -0.97 11.87
N GLY A 50 -24.27 -1.05 13.21
CA GLY A 50 -23.28 -0.51 14.15
C GLY A 50 -22.13 -1.47 14.46
N ALA A 51 -21.65 -1.44 15.71
CA ALA A 51 -20.49 -2.23 16.15
C ALA A 51 -20.68 -3.73 15.85
N GLY A 52 -19.70 -4.33 15.18
CA GLY A 52 -19.74 -5.74 14.77
C GLY A 52 -20.50 -6.03 13.47
N CYS A 53 -20.95 -5.00 12.74
CA CYS A 53 -21.51 -5.17 11.40
C CYS A 53 -20.46 -5.77 10.43
N LEU A 54 -20.85 -6.83 9.72
CA LEU A 54 -19.99 -7.57 8.79
C LEU A 54 -19.97 -6.87 7.42
N ARG A 55 -19.00 -5.97 7.24
CA ARG A 55 -18.85 -5.09 6.06
C ARG A 55 -18.84 -5.81 4.71
N GLU A 56 -18.35 -7.04 4.66
CA GLU A 56 -18.36 -7.83 3.42
C GLU A 56 -19.77 -8.27 3.00
N PHE A 57 -20.69 -8.41 3.96
CA PHE A 57 -22.00 -9.02 3.78
C PHE A 57 -23.16 -8.03 3.90
N GLY A 58 -22.90 -6.73 4.11
CA GLY A 58 -23.91 -5.69 4.10
C GLY A 58 -23.33 -4.30 4.32
N ALA A 59 -24.16 -3.28 4.19
CA ALA A 59 -23.80 -1.88 4.48
C ALA A 59 -23.48 -1.72 5.98
N CYS A 60 -22.45 -0.98 6.35
CA CYS A 60 -22.15 -0.69 7.77
C CYS A 60 -21.91 0.80 7.98
N TYR A 61 -22.12 1.27 9.21
CA TYR A 61 -21.79 2.64 9.60
C TYR A 61 -20.29 2.92 9.49
N THR A 62 -19.95 4.20 9.29
CA THR A 62 -18.58 4.71 9.44
C THR A 62 -18.35 5.07 10.90
N ASP A 63 -17.11 4.90 11.39
CA ASP A 63 -16.77 5.13 12.80
C ASP A 63 -17.16 6.54 13.23
N GLY A 64 -18.09 6.62 14.19
CA GLY A 64 -18.60 7.87 14.76
C GLY A 64 -19.80 8.52 14.06
N SER A 65 -20.39 7.91 13.01
CA SER A 65 -21.59 8.46 12.33
C SER A 65 -22.73 7.45 12.15
N THR A 66 -23.96 7.92 11.88
CA THR A 66 -25.12 7.10 11.48
C THR A 66 -25.26 6.92 9.96
N GLN A 67 -24.27 7.35 9.18
CA GLN A 67 -24.25 7.17 7.72
C GLN A 67 -23.68 5.80 7.34
N ARG A 68 -24.38 5.09 6.45
CA ARG A 68 -23.98 3.76 5.95
C ARG A 68 -23.13 3.88 4.70
N THR A 69 -22.09 3.04 4.62
CA THR A 69 -21.35 2.80 3.37
C THR A 69 -22.15 1.86 2.45
N PRO A 70 -22.12 2.04 1.11
CA PRO A 70 -22.70 1.10 0.17
C PRO A 70 -22.11 -0.31 0.32
N ASN A 71 -22.86 -1.35 -0.06
CA ASN A 71 -22.36 -2.73 -0.05
C ASN A 71 -21.08 -2.83 -0.93
N PRO A 72 -20.00 -3.51 -0.48
CA PRO A 72 -18.78 -3.66 -1.28
C PRO A 72 -19.03 -4.29 -2.67
N PRO A 73 -18.18 -4.04 -3.68
CA PRO A 73 -18.33 -4.64 -5.02
C PRO A 73 -18.31 -6.17 -4.97
N ARG A 74 -19.07 -6.83 -5.85
CA ARG A 74 -19.16 -8.31 -5.95
C ARG A 74 -17.85 -8.84 -6.55
N GLN A 75 -17.07 -9.66 -5.82
CA GLN A 75 -15.98 -10.43 -6.41
C GLN A 75 -16.52 -11.69 -7.06
N ALA A 76 -16.10 -11.98 -8.29
CA ALA A 76 -16.61 -13.09 -9.08
C ALA A 76 -15.85 -14.39 -8.76
N PRO A 77 -16.55 -15.51 -8.54
CA PRO A 77 -15.92 -16.82 -8.36
C PRO A 77 -15.29 -17.32 -9.66
N PHE A 78 -14.53 -18.43 -9.61
CA PHE A 78 -14.00 -19.09 -10.80
C PHE A 78 -15.12 -19.38 -11.83
N GLY A 79 -14.86 -19.08 -13.11
CA GLY A 79 -15.86 -19.12 -14.18
C GLY A 79 -16.87 -17.96 -14.17
N GLY A 80 -16.83 -17.10 -13.16
CA GLY A 80 -17.65 -15.90 -13.04
C GLY A 80 -17.16 -14.77 -13.93
N ARG A 81 -18.03 -13.78 -14.17
CA ARG A 81 -17.72 -12.62 -15.00
C ARG A 81 -16.89 -11.60 -14.23
N CYS A 82 -15.91 -11.01 -14.90
CA CYS A 82 -15.07 -9.93 -14.40
C CYS A 82 -14.92 -8.84 -15.48
N GLY A 83 -14.49 -7.66 -15.05
CA GLY A 83 -14.30 -6.52 -15.96
C GLY A 83 -14.89 -5.23 -15.42
N ALA A 84 -14.73 -4.17 -16.21
CA ALA A 84 -15.28 -2.85 -15.91
C ALA A 84 -16.80 -2.93 -15.67
N GLY A 85 -17.26 -2.38 -14.54
CA GLY A 85 -18.67 -2.41 -14.13
C GLY A 85 -19.17 -3.76 -13.60
N ILE A 86 -18.34 -4.81 -13.57
CA ILE A 86 -18.71 -6.14 -13.05
C ILE A 86 -17.99 -6.44 -11.73
N GLY A 87 -16.67 -6.21 -11.70
CA GLY A 87 -15.83 -6.50 -10.53
C GLY A 87 -14.65 -7.40 -10.84
N SER A 88 -13.84 -7.67 -9.82
CA SER A 88 -12.60 -8.44 -9.93
C SER A 88 -12.80 -9.90 -9.56
N CYS A 89 -11.88 -10.74 -10.00
CA CYS A 89 -11.89 -12.16 -9.71
C CYS A 89 -11.39 -12.47 -8.30
N ALA A 90 -12.11 -13.36 -7.61
CA ALA A 90 -11.75 -13.84 -6.30
C ALA A 90 -10.50 -14.75 -6.32
N ASN A 91 -9.84 -14.89 -5.17
CA ASN A 91 -8.78 -15.88 -4.92
C ASN A 91 -7.56 -15.80 -5.86
N GLY A 92 -7.22 -14.59 -6.33
CA GLY A 92 -6.06 -14.41 -7.22
C GLY A 92 -6.24 -15.05 -8.60
N ALA A 93 -7.48 -15.26 -9.03
CA ALA A 93 -7.74 -15.67 -10.40
C ALA A 93 -7.49 -14.51 -11.37
N CYS A 94 -7.24 -14.88 -12.61
CA CYS A 94 -6.98 -14.00 -13.73
C CYS A 94 -8.30 -13.60 -14.38
N CYS A 95 -8.44 -12.33 -14.73
CA CYS A 95 -9.58 -11.90 -15.53
C CYS A 95 -9.19 -12.00 -17.00
N SER A 96 -9.69 -13.03 -17.69
CA SER A 96 -9.37 -13.26 -19.10
C SER A 96 -9.81 -12.10 -20.00
N ARG A 97 -9.33 -12.11 -21.25
CA ARG A 97 -9.78 -11.20 -22.31
C ARG A 97 -11.29 -11.20 -22.50
N SER A 98 -11.92 -12.35 -22.30
CA SER A 98 -13.38 -12.54 -22.37
C SER A 98 -14.14 -12.06 -21.13
N GLY A 99 -13.46 -11.51 -20.12
CA GLY A 99 -14.09 -11.08 -18.88
C GLY A 99 -14.59 -12.25 -18.04
N ILE A 100 -13.83 -13.35 -18.01
CA ILE A 100 -14.12 -14.55 -17.21
C ILE A 100 -12.94 -14.84 -16.28
N CYS A 101 -13.26 -15.15 -15.02
CA CYS A 101 -12.28 -15.51 -14.00
C CYS A 101 -11.74 -16.93 -14.20
N GLY A 102 -10.43 -17.09 -14.30
CA GLY A 102 -9.77 -18.39 -14.45
C GLY A 102 -8.34 -18.39 -13.92
N THR A 103 -7.77 -19.58 -13.66
CA THR A 103 -6.36 -19.75 -13.24
C THR A 103 -5.46 -20.31 -14.35
N SER A 104 -6.01 -20.62 -15.53
CA SER A 104 -5.24 -21.23 -16.60
C SER A 104 -4.34 -20.21 -17.30
N ALA A 105 -3.23 -20.69 -17.88
CA ALA A 105 -2.37 -19.91 -18.78
C ALA A 105 -3.20 -19.09 -19.80
N ALA A 106 -4.19 -19.71 -20.45
CA ALA A 106 -5.07 -19.04 -21.39
C ALA A 106 -5.90 -17.88 -20.79
N SER A 107 -6.19 -17.93 -19.49
CA SER A 107 -6.91 -16.87 -18.77
C SER A 107 -5.99 -15.78 -18.21
N CYS A 108 -4.73 -16.13 -17.95
CA CYS A 108 -3.75 -15.28 -17.27
C CYS A 108 -2.75 -14.60 -18.20
N GLU A 109 -2.59 -15.10 -19.42
CA GLU A 109 -1.60 -14.62 -20.40
C GLU A 109 -2.21 -13.53 -21.31
N SER A 110 -2.25 -13.73 -22.62
CA SER A 110 -2.54 -12.66 -23.57
C SER A 110 -3.99 -12.16 -23.49
N GLY A 111 -4.13 -10.85 -23.34
CA GLY A 111 -5.42 -10.16 -23.19
C GLY A 111 -6.05 -10.27 -21.79
N CYS A 112 -5.34 -10.80 -20.80
CA CYS A 112 -5.77 -10.70 -19.41
C CYS A 112 -5.94 -9.23 -18.98
N GLN A 113 -6.97 -8.94 -18.18
CA GLN A 113 -7.32 -7.61 -17.71
C GLN A 113 -6.73 -7.36 -16.31
N PRO A 114 -5.57 -6.68 -16.19
CA PRO A 114 -4.81 -6.59 -14.93
C PRO A 114 -5.52 -5.79 -13.83
N GLN A 115 -6.51 -4.98 -14.20
CA GLN A 115 -7.35 -4.25 -13.23
C GLN A 115 -8.36 -5.17 -12.51
N PHE A 116 -8.67 -6.34 -13.08
CA PHE A 116 -9.76 -7.21 -12.62
C PHE A 116 -9.29 -8.63 -12.27
N GLY A 117 -8.00 -8.95 -12.44
CA GLY A 117 -7.40 -10.22 -12.01
C GLY A 117 -5.89 -10.25 -12.24
N LEU A 118 -5.24 -11.33 -11.82
CA LEU A 118 -3.80 -11.49 -11.98
C LEU A 118 -3.42 -11.81 -13.41
N CYS A 119 -2.59 -10.99 -14.03
CA CYS A 119 -2.09 -11.26 -15.36
C CYS A 119 -0.62 -11.67 -15.30
N SER A 120 -0.33 -12.88 -15.75
CA SER A 120 1.05 -13.38 -15.87
C SER A 120 1.53 -13.16 -17.31
N PRO A 121 2.73 -12.59 -17.53
CA PRO A 121 3.34 -12.69 -18.85
C PRO A 121 3.62 -14.16 -19.17
N GLY A 122 3.36 -14.58 -20.41
CA GLY A 122 3.56 -15.96 -20.84
C GLY A 122 5.03 -16.42 -20.79
N PRO A 123 5.31 -17.73 -20.83
CA PRO A 123 6.65 -18.29 -20.61
C PRO A 123 7.73 -17.98 -21.68
N THR A 124 7.41 -17.20 -22.72
CA THR A 124 8.30 -16.93 -23.87
C THR A 124 9.00 -15.56 -23.84
N VAL A 125 8.88 -14.79 -22.75
CA VAL A 125 9.48 -13.44 -22.68
C VAL A 125 11.01 -13.51 -22.64
N LYS A 126 11.67 -12.97 -23.68
CA LYS A 126 13.08 -12.57 -23.60
C LYS A 126 13.19 -11.34 -22.71
N LEU A 127 13.26 -11.60 -21.41
CA LEU A 127 13.54 -10.57 -20.43
C LEU A 127 14.88 -9.89 -20.75
N PRO A 128 15.01 -8.57 -20.56
CA PRO A 128 16.27 -7.86 -20.61
C PRO A 128 17.26 -8.58 -19.70
N PRO A 129 18.57 -8.57 -20.03
CA PRO A 129 19.58 -9.28 -19.24
C PRO A 129 19.55 -8.99 -17.73
N ALA A 130 18.99 -7.85 -17.31
CA ALA A 130 18.82 -7.49 -15.89
C ALA A 130 17.67 -8.22 -15.16
N PHE A 131 16.64 -8.66 -15.89
CA PHE A 131 15.48 -9.40 -15.38
C PHE A 131 15.60 -10.91 -15.59
N ASP A 132 16.63 -11.36 -16.30
CA ASP A 132 16.97 -12.77 -16.36
C ASP A 132 17.41 -13.25 -14.96
N TYR A 133 16.48 -13.92 -14.27
CA TYR A 133 16.71 -14.57 -12.97
C TYR A 133 17.71 -15.73 -13.05
N ARG A 134 18.06 -16.18 -14.26
CA ARG A 134 19.12 -17.17 -14.55
C ARG A 134 20.47 -16.52 -14.79
N SER A 135 20.51 -15.22 -15.11
CA SER A 135 21.75 -14.44 -15.06
C SER A 135 22.15 -14.33 -13.59
N ASN A 136 23.30 -14.90 -13.25
CA ASN A 136 23.82 -14.92 -11.89
C ASN A 136 23.67 -13.52 -11.26
N SER A 137 22.73 -13.38 -10.32
CA SER A 137 22.84 -12.28 -9.36
C SER A 137 24.13 -12.55 -8.58
N PRO A 138 25.06 -11.59 -8.47
CA PRO A 138 26.36 -11.81 -7.84
C PRO A 138 26.28 -12.11 -6.33
N PHE A 139 25.10 -12.32 -5.76
CA PHE A 139 24.88 -12.49 -4.32
C PHE A 139 24.19 -13.83 -4.00
N LEU A 140 25.06 -14.85 -3.99
CA LEU A 140 25.20 -15.99 -3.06
C LEU A 140 24.01 -16.94 -2.79
N ASP A 141 24.42 -18.18 -2.55
CA ASP A 141 23.65 -19.31 -2.02
C ASP A 141 22.70 -18.92 -0.88
N HIS A 142 21.46 -19.40 -0.93
CA HIS A 142 20.41 -19.18 0.08
C HIS A 142 20.86 -19.46 1.53
N ASN A 143 21.83 -20.38 1.71
CA ASN A 143 22.38 -20.77 3.00
C ASN A 143 23.51 -19.87 3.52
N ARG A 144 24.02 -18.92 2.73
CA ARG A 144 25.16 -18.09 3.14
C ARG A 144 24.67 -16.83 3.85
N GLN A 145 25.15 -16.62 5.07
CA GLN A 145 24.85 -15.43 5.86
C GLN A 145 25.56 -14.20 5.27
N CYS A 146 24.84 -13.09 5.10
CA CYS A 146 25.41 -11.82 4.65
C CYS A 146 26.43 -11.31 5.68
N THR A 147 27.68 -11.12 5.26
CA THR A 147 28.77 -10.66 6.12
C THR A 147 29.06 -9.16 6.01
N ALA A 148 28.62 -8.53 4.92
CA ALA A 148 28.84 -7.10 4.65
C ALA A 148 27.57 -6.47 4.05
N PRO A 149 26.54 -6.21 4.88
CA PRO A 149 25.30 -5.62 4.40
C PRO A 149 25.50 -4.19 3.92
N ARG A 150 24.87 -3.86 2.77
CA ARG A 150 24.82 -2.49 2.28
C ARG A 150 23.82 -1.66 3.09
N LEU A 151 24.14 -0.40 3.38
CA LEU A 151 23.26 0.46 4.18
C LEU A 151 22.32 1.28 3.30
N ARG A 152 21.02 0.98 3.37
CA ARG A 152 19.94 1.84 2.87
C ARG A 152 19.82 3.05 3.79
N LYS A 153 19.92 4.25 3.21
CA LYS A 153 20.03 5.51 3.96
C LYS A 153 18.77 6.35 3.88
N GLU A 154 18.50 7.13 4.92
CA GLU A 154 17.51 8.21 4.86
C GLU A 154 17.99 9.23 3.82
N PHE A 155 17.08 9.81 3.03
CA PHE A 155 17.49 10.68 1.91
C PHE A 155 18.25 11.95 2.37
N ARG A 156 18.08 12.40 3.61
CA ARG A 156 18.86 13.51 4.22
C ARG A 156 20.28 13.12 4.57
N GLU A 157 20.57 11.83 4.73
CA GLU A 157 21.93 11.32 4.91
C GLU A 157 22.70 11.18 3.59
N LEU A 158 22.01 11.29 2.45
CA LEU A 158 22.64 11.29 1.15
C LEU A 158 23.33 12.62 0.88
N THR A 159 24.55 12.54 0.36
CA THR A 159 25.20 13.69 -0.27
C THR A 159 24.42 14.13 -1.51
N GLN A 160 24.61 15.37 -1.95
CA GLN A 160 23.97 15.87 -3.16
C GLN A 160 24.34 15.03 -4.40
N GLN A 161 25.57 14.51 -4.45
CA GLN A 161 26.00 13.60 -5.51
C GLN A 161 25.21 12.28 -5.50
N GLN A 162 25.01 11.68 -4.32
CA GLN A 162 24.23 10.45 -4.18
C GLN A 162 22.75 10.66 -4.53
N ARG A 163 22.17 11.81 -4.18
CA ARG A 163 20.81 12.17 -4.62
C ARG A 163 20.70 12.20 -6.14
N ARG A 164 21.64 12.90 -6.81
CA ARG A 164 21.70 12.96 -8.28
C ARG A 164 21.85 11.58 -8.91
N GLU A 165 22.76 10.74 -8.40
CA GLU A 165 22.99 9.38 -8.91
C GLU A 165 21.73 8.51 -8.81
N TYR A 166 20.98 8.62 -7.71
CA TYR A 166 19.72 7.90 -7.55
C TYR A 166 18.66 8.39 -8.56
N ILE A 167 18.47 9.71 -8.67
CA ILE A 167 17.53 10.31 -9.64
C ILE A 167 17.85 9.87 -11.07
N GLN A 168 19.12 9.98 -11.47
CA GLN A 168 19.59 9.57 -12.80
C GLN A 168 19.32 8.10 -13.06
N ALA A 169 19.49 7.24 -12.05
CA ALA A 169 19.20 5.82 -12.18
C ALA A 169 17.70 5.55 -12.40
N MET A 170 16.82 6.26 -11.67
CA MET A 170 15.37 6.15 -11.87
C MET A 170 14.92 6.69 -13.23
N GLN A 171 15.47 7.83 -13.67
CA GLN A 171 15.20 8.38 -15.01
C GLN A 171 15.73 7.46 -16.12
N CYS A 172 16.87 6.82 -15.92
CA CYS A 172 17.44 5.85 -16.85
C CYS A 172 16.51 4.67 -17.11
N LEU A 173 15.77 4.15 -16.10
CA LEU A 173 14.80 3.07 -16.32
C LEU A 173 13.70 3.42 -17.33
N ARG A 174 13.37 4.70 -17.47
CA ARG A 174 12.40 5.18 -18.48
C ARG A 174 12.95 5.12 -19.91
N GLN A 175 14.27 5.04 -20.05
CA GLN A 175 14.96 4.96 -21.34
C GLN A 175 15.38 3.53 -21.70
N VAL A 176 15.45 2.64 -20.70
CA VAL A 176 15.69 1.21 -20.94
C VAL A 176 14.43 0.62 -21.56
N PRO A 177 14.49 -0.01 -22.74
CA PRO A 177 13.31 -0.62 -23.36
C PRO A 177 12.63 -1.63 -22.45
N SER A 178 11.30 -1.69 -22.52
CA SER A 178 10.52 -2.70 -21.79
C SER A 178 11.02 -4.09 -22.10
N GLY A 179 11.04 -4.91 -21.06
CA GLY A 179 11.35 -6.30 -21.13
C GLY A 179 10.19 -7.23 -21.37
N PHE A 180 8.98 -6.68 -21.39
CA PHE A 180 7.74 -7.43 -21.47
C PHE A 180 7.21 -7.52 -22.91
N PRO A 181 6.29 -8.47 -23.17
CA PRO A 181 5.65 -8.60 -24.47
C PRO A 181 4.98 -7.29 -24.93
N PRO A 182 5.03 -6.95 -26.23
CA PRO A 182 4.46 -5.70 -26.74
C PRO A 182 2.97 -5.51 -26.47
N ASP A 183 2.19 -6.59 -26.30
CA ASP A 183 0.75 -6.54 -26.00
C ASP A 183 0.44 -6.04 -24.58
N ILE A 184 1.44 -6.01 -23.69
CA ILE A 184 1.31 -5.37 -22.38
C ILE A 184 1.27 -3.84 -22.53
N GLY A 185 1.88 -3.27 -23.57
CA GLY A 185 1.88 -1.82 -23.80
C GLY A 185 2.90 -1.03 -22.97
N SER A 186 3.71 -1.71 -22.15
CA SER A 186 4.91 -1.12 -21.53
C SER A 186 5.91 -0.69 -22.60
N ARG A 187 6.53 0.48 -22.43
CA ARG A 187 7.54 1.01 -23.37
C ARG A 187 8.95 0.94 -22.79
N SER A 188 9.05 1.04 -21.48
CA SER A 188 10.30 1.07 -20.73
C SER A 188 10.32 0.06 -19.58
N ALA A 189 11.51 -0.22 -19.05
CA ALA A 189 11.67 -1.03 -17.84
C ALA A 189 10.99 -0.38 -16.62
N TYR A 190 10.85 0.96 -16.60
CA TYR A 190 10.03 1.63 -15.59
C TYR A 190 8.54 1.30 -15.75
N ASP A 191 8.03 1.22 -16.97
CA ASP A 191 6.63 0.84 -17.21
C ASP A 191 6.34 -0.60 -16.79
N ASP A 192 7.33 -1.50 -16.91
CA ASP A 192 7.22 -2.88 -16.42
C ASP A 192 7.05 -2.94 -14.89
N LEU A 193 7.77 -2.08 -14.16
CA LEU A 193 7.61 -1.92 -12.71
C LEU A 193 6.18 -1.47 -12.36
N VAL A 194 5.68 -0.45 -13.06
CA VAL A 194 4.30 0.05 -12.87
C VAL A 194 3.28 -1.04 -13.16
N TYR A 195 3.43 -1.76 -14.28
CA TYR A 195 2.53 -2.84 -14.68
C TYR A 195 2.48 -3.96 -13.64
N VAL A 196 3.63 -4.41 -13.14
CA VAL A 196 3.73 -5.50 -12.16
C VAL A 196 2.98 -5.10 -10.89
N HIS A 197 3.23 -3.90 -10.36
CA HIS A 197 2.54 -3.41 -9.18
C HIS A 197 1.03 -3.27 -9.39
N MET A 198 0.61 -2.75 -10.55
CA MET A 198 -0.80 -2.66 -10.90
C MET A 198 -1.48 -4.03 -10.92
N GLY A 199 -0.83 -5.04 -11.53
CA GLY A 199 -1.37 -6.39 -11.65
C GLY A 199 -1.43 -7.15 -10.31
N VAL A 200 -0.55 -6.84 -9.35
CA VAL A 200 -0.57 -7.48 -8.03
C VAL A 200 -1.39 -6.72 -6.98
N GLY A 201 -1.99 -5.57 -7.31
CA GLY A 201 -2.58 -4.67 -6.33
C GLY A 201 -3.51 -5.37 -5.33
N ALA A 202 -4.41 -6.23 -5.79
CA ALA A 202 -5.35 -7.00 -4.95
C ALA A 202 -4.72 -8.15 -4.14
N ILE A 203 -3.45 -8.50 -4.43
CA ILE A 203 -2.69 -9.59 -3.80
C ILE A 203 -1.56 -9.09 -2.92
N ALA A 204 -1.07 -7.89 -3.17
CA ALA A 204 -0.05 -7.28 -2.34
C ALA A 204 -0.67 -6.38 -1.26
N HIS A 205 -1.93 -5.93 -1.38
CA HIS A 205 -2.51 -4.97 -0.43
C HIS A 205 -3.68 -5.56 0.37
N ASN A 206 -3.82 -5.07 1.60
CA ASN A 206 -4.76 -5.50 2.64
C ASN A 206 -4.68 -7.00 2.95
N VAL A 207 -3.51 -7.62 2.70
CA VAL A 207 -3.27 -9.04 2.92
C VAL A 207 -1.91 -9.28 3.56
N ALA A 208 -1.68 -10.52 4.01
CA ALA A 208 -0.43 -10.92 4.63
C ALA A 208 0.79 -10.66 3.73
N LEU A 209 0.65 -10.76 2.40
CA LEU A 209 1.76 -10.62 1.46
C LEU A 209 2.33 -9.20 1.35
N PHE A 210 1.68 -8.18 1.94
CA PHE A 210 2.04 -6.77 1.80
C PHE A 210 3.54 -6.49 2.03
N LEU A 211 4.07 -6.78 3.22
CA LEU A 211 5.46 -6.46 3.51
C LEU A 211 6.46 -7.36 2.73
N PRO A 212 6.29 -8.70 2.65
CA PRO A 212 7.15 -9.57 1.84
C PRO A 212 7.20 -9.22 0.36
N TRP A 213 6.05 -8.92 -0.26
CA TRP A 213 5.97 -8.61 -1.68
C TRP A 213 6.72 -7.31 -1.99
N HIS A 214 6.45 -6.25 -1.21
CA HIS A 214 7.11 -4.95 -1.40
C HIS A 214 8.62 -5.01 -1.12
N ARG A 215 9.06 -5.79 -0.13
CA ARG A 215 10.49 -6.06 0.11
C ARG A 215 11.18 -6.66 -1.11
N LEU A 216 10.60 -7.72 -1.68
CA LEU A 216 11.16 -8.38 -2.87
C LEU A 216 11.11 -7.45 -4.09
N TYR A 217 10.03 -6.70 -4.25
CA TYR A 217 9.87 -5.73 -5.32
C TYR A 217 10.96 -4.65 -5.27
N LEU A 218 11.23 -4.07 -4.09
CA LEU A 218 12.32 -3.10 -3.91
C LEU A 218 13.70 -3.68 -4.19
N LEU A 219 13.94 -4.95 -3.82
CA LEU A 219 15.19 -5.63 -4.16
C LEU A 219 15.36 -5.80 -5.67
N ASN A 220 14.28 -6.15 -6.38
CA ASN A 220 14.28 -6.25 -7.85
C ASN A 220 14.51 -4.90 -8.52
N VAL A 221 13.91 -3.83 -8.00
CA VAL A 221 14.14 -2.44 -8.48
C VAL A 221 15.61 -2.06 -8.28
N GLU A 222 16.17 -2.33 -7.09
CA GLU A 222 17.56 -2.02 -6.79
C GLU A 222 18.52 -2.78 -7.71
N ASP A 223 18.31 -4.08 -7.91
CA ASP A 223 19.13 -4.89 -8.80
C ASP A 223 19.04 -4.39 -10.25
N LEU A 224 17.84 -3.98 -10.68
CA LEU A 224 17.62 -3.42 -12.00
C LEU A 224 18.43 -2.13 -12.18
N ILE A 225 18.23 -1.11 -11.35
CA ILE A 225 18.95 0.17 -11.49
C ILE A 225 20.47 0.01 -11.37
N ARG A 226 20.94 -0.96 -10.58
CA ARG A 226 22.38 -1.27 -10.47
C ARG A 226 22.91 -1.94 -11.74
N LYS A 227 22.18 -2.89 -12.31
CA LYS A 227 22.59 -3.64 -13.51
C LYS A 227 22.50 -2.81 -14.79
N VAL A 228 21.35 -2.18 -15.07
CA VAL A 228 21.14 -1.46 -16.35
C VAL A 228 21.55 0.01 -16.30
N CYS A 229 21.41 0.66 -15.15
CA CYS A 229 21.68 2.09 -15.00
C CYS A 229 22.98 2.38 -14.24
N ARG A 230 23.79 1.34 -13.96
CA ARG A 230 25.11 1.42 -13.31
C ARG A 230 25.08 2.14 -11.95
N TYR A 231 23.93 2.16 -11.28
CA TYR A 231 23.80 2.74 -9.96
C TYR A 231 24.68 1.98 -8.96
N ARG A 232 25.42 2.70 -8.12
CA ARG A 232 26.33 2.08 -7.12
C ARG A 232 25.82 2.20 -5.69
N GLY A 233 24.86 3.08 -5.43
CA GLY A 233 24.22 3.22 -4.13
C GLY A 233 23.20 2.12 -3.83
N THR A 234 22.47 2.32 -2.75
CA THR A 234 21.33 1.48 -2.32
C THR A 234 20.03 2.24 -2.51
N MET A 235 18.88 1.58 -2.36
CA MET A 235 17.61 2.29 -2.26
C MET A 235 17.62 3.24 -1.05
N PRO A 236 17.35 4.55 -1.23
CA PRO A 236 17.11 5.45 -0.13
C PRO A 236 15.68 5.33 0.39
N TYR A 237 15.45 5.79 1.62
CA TYR A 237 14.11 5.89 2.18
C TYR A 237 13.75 7.31 2.61
N TRP A 238 12.45 7.57 2.66
CA TRP A 238 11.89 8.80 3.22
C TRP A 238 11.36 8.53 4.62
N ASP A 239 12.05 9.05 5.64
CA ASP A 239 11.49 9.07 6.98
C ASP A 239 10.52 10.25 7.13
N TRP A 240 9.29 10.04 6.67
CA TRP A 240 8.21 11.02 6.73
C TRP A 240 7.82 11.40 8.17
N THR A 241 8.26 10.64 9.19
CA THR A 241 8.02 11.00 10.59
C THR A 241 8.75 12.29 10.99
N LEU A 242 9.86 12.60 10.32
CA LEU A 242 10.63 13.82 10.54
C LEU A 242 9.95 15.07 9.99
N ASP A 243 8.96 14.89 9.11
CA ASP A 243 8.20 15.96 8.48
C ASP A 243 6.76 16.05 9.02
N ALA A 244 6.47 15.35 10.11
CA ALA A 244 5.09 15.10 10.56
C ALA A 244 4.25 16.37 10.76
N GLU A 245 4.85 17.47 11.23
CA GLU A 245 4.14 18.72 11.51
C GLU A 245 3.79 19.51 10.23
N ALA A 246 4.60 19.39 9.19
CA ALA A 246 4.44 20.13 7.93
C ALA A 246 5.00 19.32 6.75
N PRO A 247 4.34 18.22 6.35
CA PRO A 247 4.89 17.30 5.36
C PRO A 247 5.03 17.94 3.98
N GLN A 248 4.23 18.94 3.64
CA GLN A 248 4.37 19.76 2.43
C GLN A 248 5.69 20.53 2.36
N ASN A 249 6.34 20.76 3.49
CA ASN A 249 7.62 21.47 3.59
C ASN A 249 8.82 20.51 3.66
N SER A 250 8.59 19.20 3.51
CA SER A 250 9.68 18.22 3.55
C SER A 250 10.74 18.54 2.49
N PRO A 251 12.04 18.46 2.82
CA PRO A 251 13.10 18.65 1.85
C PRO A 251 13.12 17.57 0.76
N ILE A 252 12.28 16.54 0.85
CA ILE A 252 12.12 15.56 -0.23
C ILE A 252 11.58 16.22 -1.50
N TRP A 253 10.77 17.28 -1.35
CA TRP A 253 10.14 18.03 -2.43
C TRP A 253 11.07 19.03 -3.13
N ALA A 254 12.33 19.11 -2.71
CA ALA A 254 13.30 20.01 -3.32
C ALA A 254 13.42 19.76 -4.84
N ASP A 255 13.66 20.84 -5.58
CA ASP A 255 13.81 20.81 -7.05
C ASP A 255 15.05 20.03 -7.52
N ASP A 256 16.00 19.74 -6.63
CA ASP A 256 17.13 18.86 -6.89
C ASP A 256 16.88 17.40 -6.49
N PHE A 257 15.67 17.04 -6.04
CA PHE A 257 15.30 15.69 -5.61
C PHE A 257 13.99 15.15 -6.20
N MET A 258 12.86 15.17 -5.47
CA MET A 258 11.59 14.57 -5.97
C MET A 258 10.65 15.58 -6.64
N GLY A 259 10.91 16.88 -6.55
CA GLY A 259 9.98 17.92 -6.97
C GLY A 259 8.73 18.00 -6.08
N GLY A 260 7.95 19.07 -6.19
CA GLY A 260 6.83 19.35 -5.30
C GLY A 260 5.46 18.88 -5.82
N ASP A 261 4.46 19.72 -5.57
CA ASP A 261 3.05 19.53 -5.91
C ASP A 261 2.80 19.48 -7.43
N GLY A 262 1.56 19.14 -7.81
CA GLY A 262 1.07 19.21 -9.17
C GLY A 262 0.74 20.63 -9.65
N LEU A 263 0.74 20.82 -10.96
CA LEU A 263 0.28 22.07 -11.59
C LEU A 263 -1.23 22.27 -11.38
N PRO A 264 -1.70 23.49 -11.07
CA PRO A 264 -3.12 23.79 -10.98
C PRO A 264 -3.90 23.32 -12.22
N GLY A 265 -5.02 22.64 -11.99
CA GLY A 265 -5.94 22.16 -13.04
C GLY A 265 -5.56 20.83 -13.70
N THR A 266 -4.29 20.41 -13.64
CA THR A 266 -3.86 19.12 -14.21
C THR A 266 -3.36 18.12 -13.17
N ASP A 267 -2.87 18.63 -12.04
CA ASP A 267 -2.14 17.92 -10.99
C ASP A 267 -0.82 17.29 -11.45
N CYS A 268 -0.38 17.51 -12.70
CA CYS A 268 0.88 16.95 -13.20
C CYS A 268 2.06 17.49 -12.40
N ILE A 269 3.02 16.65 -12.01
CA ILE A 269 4.22 17.06 -11.25
C ILE A 269 4.83 18.33 -11.87
N SER A 270 4.93 19.38 -11.06
CA SER A 270 5.22 20.74 -11.52
C SER A 270 6.69 21.14 -11.44
N SER A 271 7.53 20.37 -10.75
CA SER A 271 8.93 20.74 -10.54
C SER A 271 9.85 19.52 -10.37
N GLY A 272 11.14 19.81 -10.21
CA GLY A 272 12.19 18.83 -9.98
C GLY A 272 12.53 17.95 -11.20
N PRO A 273 13.37 16.93 -10.99
CA PRO A 273 13.88 16.06 -12.06
C PRO A 273 12.80 15.19 -12.71
N PHE A 274 11.64 15.06 -12.09
CA PHE A 274 10.50 14.32 -12.62
C PHE A 274 9.40 15.24 -13.17
N TYR A 275 9.71 16.52 -13.41
CA TYR A 275 8.85 17.42 -14.17
C TYR A 275 8.50 16.80 -15.54
N GLY A 276 7.23 16.89 -15.94
CA GLY A 276 6.75 16.33 -17.20
C GLY A 276 6.80 14.80 -17.27
N LEU A 277 6.92 14.10 -16.14
CA LEU A 277 6.83 12.65 -16.07
C LEU A 277 5.48 12.17 -16.60
N THR A 278 5.53 11.20 -17.50
CA THR A 278 4.38 10.53 -18.08
C THR A 278 4.47 9.02 -17.86
N GLY A 279 3.32 8.40 -17.65
CA GLY A 279 3.15 6.95 -17.53
C GLY A 279 2.22 6.41 -18.60
N VAL A 280 2.41 5.15 -18.99
CA VAL A 280 1.56 4.45 -19.97
C VAL A 280 0.48 3.56 -19.35
N HIS A 281 0.61 3.26 -18.06
CA HIS A 281 -0.30 2.39 -17.30
C HIS A 281 -1.07 3.18 -16.26
N PRO A 282 -2.41 3.11 -16.21
CA PRO A 282 -3.29 2.20 -16.97
C PRO A 282 -3.62 2.71 -18.39
N SER A 283 -3.28 3.97 -18.67
CA SER A 283 -3.36 4.61 -19.98
C SER A 283 -2.32 5.73 -20.04
N HIS A 284 -2.11 6.36 -21.18
CA HIS A 284 -1.16 7.47 -21.29
C HIS A 284 -1.63 8.69 -20.48
N HIS A 285 -0.83 9.11 -19.50
CA HIS A 285 -1.14 10.23 -18.62
C HIS A 285 0.14 10.91 -18.11
N CYS A 286 0.03 12.16 -17.66
CA CYS A 286 1.07 12.74 -16.80
C CYS A 286 0.96 12.15 -15.39
N VAL A 287 2.08 12.04 -14.69
CA VAL A 287 2.10 11.60 -13.29
C VAL A 287 1.74 12.76 -12.39
N LYS A 288 0.83 12.52 -11.46
CA LYS A 288 0.12 13.54 -10.69
C LYS A 288 0.40 13.48 -9.20
N ARG A 289 0.49 14.67 -8.60
CA ARG A 289 0.44 14.91 -7.15
C ARG A 289 -0.56 16.01 -6.86
N ARG A 290 -1.21 15.95 -5.70
CA ARG A 290 -2.17 16.98 -5.27
C ARG A 290 -2.04 17.20 -3.79
N PHE A 291 -1.38 18.29 -3.43
CA PHE A 291 -1.20 18.70 -2.05
C PHE A 291 -2.43 19.50 -1.65
N ASP A 292 -3.28 18.91 -0.83
CA ASP A 292 -4.44 19.60 -0.30
C ASP A 292 -4.80 19.13 1.12
N LEU A 293 -5.73 19.85 1.73
CA LEU A 293 -6.19 19.57 3.08
C LEU A 293 -7.13 18.35 3.10
N ALA A 294 -7.82 18.08 2.00
CA ALA A 294 -8.81 17.01 1.89
C ALA A 294 -8.18 15.62 1.90
N HIS A 295 -6.99 15.48 1.32
CA HIS A 295 -6.24 14.23 1.27
C HIS A 295 -5.15 14.16 2.34
N GLY A 296 -4.93 15.26 3.08
CA GLY A 296 -4.14 15.27 4.31
C GLY A 296 -2.72 15.81 4.18
N MET A 297 -2.30 16.37 3.03
CA MET A 297 -0.96 16.97 2.90
C MET A 297 -0.75 18.17 3.82
N TYR A 298 -1.77 18.99 4.02
CA TYR A 298 -1.68 20.13 4.95
C TYR A 298 -2.13 19.77 6.38
N SER A 299 -2.21 18.47 6.67
CA SER A 299 -2.47 17.93 8.02
C SER A 299 -1.21 17.29 8.58
N SER A 300 -1.22 16.96 9.87
CA SER A 300 -0.08 16.28 10.47
C SER A 300 0.01 14.83 10.02
N PHE A 301 1.18 14.44 9.51
CA PHE A 301 1.52 13.03 9.34
C PHE A 301 1.88 12.39 10.70
N TYR A 302 2.18 11.09 10.68
CA TYR A 302 2.49 10.33 11.89
C TYR A 302 3.87 10.72 12.45
N THR A 303 3.92 11.08 13.72
CA THR A 303 5.17 11.44 14.42
C THR A 303 6.02 10.19 14.73
N PRO A 304 7.32 10.36 15.05
CA PRO A 304 8.19 9.25 15.44
C PRO A 304 7.63 8.46 16.63
N GLU A 305 6.99 9.14 17.59
CA GLU A 305 6.42 8.53 18.78
C GLU A 305 5.24 7.61 18.45
N VAL A 306 4.36 8.03 17.53
CA VAL A 306 3.21 7.22 17.13
C VAL A 306 3.68 5.96 16.38
N VAL A 307 4.63 6.10 15.47
CA VAL A 307 5.18 4.96 14.73
C VAL A 307 5.97 4.03 15.65
N SER A 308 6.77 4.58 16.56
CA SER A 308 7.49 3.81 17.58
C SER A 308 6.53 3.02 18.47
N LYS A 309 5.38 3.58 18.82
CA LYS A 309 4.33 2.86 19.56
C LYS A 309 3.84 1.65 18.76
N ILE A 310 3.42 1.82 17.50
CA ILE A 310 2.98 0.71 16.63
C ILE A 310 4.05 -0.40 16.62
N VAL A 311 5.29 0.00 16.34
CA VAL A 311 6.43 -0.91 16.20
C VAL A 311 6.75 -1.64 17.50
N ARG A 312 6.56 -1.03 18.67
CA ARG A 312 6.88 -1.66 19.97
C ARG A 312 5.72 -2.45 20.57
N THR A 313 4.48 -2.12 20.23
CA THR A 313 3.30 -2.75 20.85
C THR A 313 2.69 -3.86 20.02
N SER A 314 2.89 -3.87 18.69
CA SER A 314 2.35 -4.94 17.86
C SER A 314 3.00 -6.28 18.15
N GLN A 315 2.21 -7.25 18.59
CA GLN A 315 2.70 -8.56 19.06
C GLN A 315 2.78 -9.61 17.96
N THR A 316 2.02 -9.42 16.88
CA THR A 316 1.94 -10.34 15.75
C THR A 316 2.16 -9.62 14.43
N TYR A 317 2.62 -10.35 13.42
CA TYR A 317 2.74 -9.81 12.08
C TYR A 317 1.41 -9.27 11.54
N LEU A 318 0.30 -9.96 11.80
CA LEU A 318 -1.03 -9.51 11.36
C LEU A 318 -1.36 -8.12 11.93
N GLU A 319 -1.17 -7.94 13.24
CA GLU A 319 -1.39 -6.66 13.92
C GLU A 319 -0.45 -5.57 13.37
N PHE A 320 0.85 -5.85 13.32
CA PHE A 320 1.85 -4.89 12.83
C PHE A 320 1.57 -4.46 11.38
N ARG A 321 1.32 -5.43 10.50
CA ARG A 321 1.03 -5.20 9.09
C ARG A 321 -0.25 -4.38 8.94
N HIS A 322 -1.33 -4.75 9.64
CA HIS A 322 -2.58 -4.01 9.59
C HIS A 322 -2.40 -2.56 10.03
N GLU A 323 -1.74 -2.35 11.17
CA GLU A 323 -1.48 -1.01 11.72
C GLU A 323 -0.63 -0.18 10.76
N ILE A 324 0.48 -0.70 10.23
CA ILE A 324 1.38 0.09 9.38
C ILE A 324 0.81 0.33 7.97
N GLU A 325 0.07 -0.63 7.41
CA GLU A 325 -0.50 -0.56 6.05
C GLU A 325 -1.70 0.40 5.98
N THR A 326 -2.62 0.31 6.93
CA THR A 326 -3.89 1.06 6.90
C THR A 326 -3.74 2.48 7.43
N LYS A 327 -2.78 2.71 8.34
CA LYS A 327 -2.55 4.00 8.97
C LYS A 327 -1.45 4.76 8.23
N PRO A 328 -0.16 4.72 8.61
CA PRO A 328 0.82 5.58 8.00
C PRO A 328 0.98 5.34 6.49
N HIS A 329 1.06 4.11 6.01
CA HIS A 329 1.18 3.86 4.57
C HIS A 329 0.02 4.47 3.76
N GLY A 330 -1.23 4.19 4.17
CA GLY A 330 -2.42 4.76 3.54
C GLY A 330 -2.48 6.28 3.62
N SER A 331 -2.13 6.87 4.77
CA SER A 331 -2.14 8.32 4.94
C SER A 331 -1.05 9.05 4.16
N ILE A 332 0.16 8.48 4.04
CA ILE A 332 1.20 9.07 3.19
C ILE A 332 0.79 8.99 1.72
N HIS A 333 0.26 7.85 1.27
CA HIS A 333 -0.29 7.71 -0.07
C HIS A 333 -1.38 8.75 -0.35
N SER A 334 -2.34 8.87 0.57
CA SER A 334 -3.44 9.85 0.47
C SER A 334 -2.89 11.27 0.45
N GLY A 335 -2.01 11.63 1.39
CA GLY A 335 -1.46 12.96 1.53
C GLY A 335 -0.83 13.49 0.24
N VAL A 336 0.02 12.72 -0.41
CA VAL A 336 0.65 13.17 -1.68
C VAL A 336 -0.36 13.34 -2.81
N GLY A 337 -1.47 12.61 -2.77
CA GLY A 337 -2.58 12.77 -3.70
C GLY A 337 -2.27 12.30 -5.12
N GLY A 338 -3.11 12.70 -6.07
CA GLY A 338 -2.93 12.39 -7.50
C GLY A 338 -2.85 10.89 -7.78
N ASN A 339 -1.87 10.47 -8.59
CA ASN A 339 -1.65 9.04 -8.85
C ASN A 339 -1.09 8.31 -7.62
N PHE A 340 -0.37 9.03 -6.76
CA PHE A 340 0.26 8.45 -5.57
C PHE A 340 -0.75 7.89 -4.56
N ALA A 341 -1.94 8.49 -4.47
CA ALA A 341 -3.01 8.03 -3.59
C ALA A 341 -3.69 6.73 -4.05
N THR A 342 -3.49 6.32 -5.31
CA THR A 342 -4.16 5.13 -5.86
C THR A 342 -3.24 3.93 -5.76
N ALA A 343 -3.58 2.98 -4.88
CA ALA A 343 -2.74 1.81 -4.57
C ALA A 343 -2.28 0.99 -5.79
N THR A 344 -3.04 0.94 -6.89
CA THR A 344 -2.64 0.17 -8.08
C THR A 344 -1.67 0.91 -9.00
N ILE A 345 -1.62 2.24 -8.96
CA ILE A 345 -0.87 3.04 -9.93
C ILE A 345 0.10 4.03 -9.27
N SER A 346 0.25 3.95 -7.94
CA SER A 346 1.13 4.81 -7.14
C SER A 346 2.60 4.70 -7.53
N THR A 347 3.03 3.56 -8.08
CA THR A 347 4.35 3.32 -8.66
C THR A 347 4.68 4.16 -9.88
N ASN A 348 3.69 4.82 -10.50
CA ASN A 348 3.98 5.82 -11.54
C ASN A 348 4.84 6.97 -10.98
N ASP A 349 4.71 7.29 -9.69
CA ASP A 349 5.55 8.28 -9.02
C ASP A 349 6.81 7.64 -8.41
N PRO A 350 8.03 8.09 -8.75
CA PRO A 350 9.28 7.58 -8.18
C PRO A 350 9.38 7.69 -6.66
N LEU A 351 8.61 8.61 -6.03
CA LEU A 351 8.50 8.70 -4.57
C LEU A 351 8.08 7.37 -3.93
N PHE A 352 7.36 6.52 -4.67
CA PHE A 352 6.84 5.23 -4.21
C PHE A 352 7.95 4.40 -3.59
N PHE A 353 9.10 4.36 -4.28
CA PHE A 353 10.20 3.51 -3.88
C PHE A 353 10.85 4.00 -2.58
N LEU A 354 10.87 5.31 -2.32
CA LEU A 354 11.40 5.86 -1.07
C LEU A 354 10.44 5.62 0.10
N HIS A 355 9.14 5.80 -0.14
CA HIS A 355 8.09 5.52 0.83
C HIS A 355 8.12 4.04 1.24
N HIS A 356 8.09 3.12 0.27
CA HIS A 356 8.09 1.69 0.53
C HIS A 356 9.44 1.18 1.07
N THR A 357 10.56 1.83 0.75
CA THR A 357 11.84 1.52 1.42
C THR A 357 11.79 1.87 2.91
N ASN A 358 11.04 2.91 3.31
CA ASN A 358 10.77 3.17 4.72
C ASN A 358 9.82 2.11 5.30
N MET A 359 8.78 1.69 4.58
CA MET A 359 7.90 0.59 5.04
C MET A 359 8.68 -0.70 5.34
N ASP A 360 9.61 -1.07 4.46
CA ASP A 360 10.51 -2.20 4.66
C ASP A 360 11.46 -1.99 5.85
N ARG A 361 11.95 -0.75 6.06
CA ARG A 361 12.72 -0.37 7.26
C ARG A 361 11.91 -0.58 8.53
N LEU A 362 10.68 -0.07 8.61
CA LEU A 362 9.83 -0.19 9.81
C LEU A 362 9.54 -1.67 10.12
N TRP A 363 9.29 -2.48 9.08
CA TRP A 363 9.14 -3.93 9.25
C TRP A 363 10.41 -4.57 9.77
N TRP A 364 11.58 -4.23 9.21
CA TRP A 364 12.85 -4.76 9.69
C TRP A 364 13.16 -4.36 11.14
N ILE A 365 12.81 -3.14 11.56
CA ILE A 365 12.93 -2.70 12.97
C ILE A 365 12.00 -3.55 13.86
N TRP A 366 10.73 -3.74 13.47
CA TRP A 366 9.79 -4.59 14.22
C TRP A 366 10.27 -6.04 14.33
N GLN A 367 10.75 -6.60 13.22
CA GLN A 367 11.37 -7.92 13.19
C GLN A 367 12.51 -7.98 14.21
N SER A 368 13.42 -7.01 14.18
CA SER A 368 14.64 -6.98 15.00
C SER A 368 14.41 -6.90 16.51
N GLN A 369 13.18 -6.67 16.97
CA GLN A 369 12.85 -6.64 18.41
C GLN A 369 12.85 -8.03 19.06
N SER A 370 12.59 -9.10 18.32
CA SER A 370 12.60 -10.44 18.90
C SER A 370 12.80 -11.55 17.85
N GLN A 371 13.34 -12.69 18.31
CA GLN A 371 13.44 -13.88 17.47
C GLN A 371 12.07 -14.40 17.02
N ARG A 372 11.01 -14.14 17.79
CA ARG A 372 9.63 -14.47 17.42
C ARG A 372 9.19 -13.66 16.19
N ASN A 373 9.53 -12.36 16.15
CA ASN A 373 9.12 -11.47 15.06
C ASN A 373 9.86 -11.77 13.74
N MET A 374 11.10 -12.26 13.79
CA MET A 374 11.89 -12.64 12.60
C MET A 374 11.10 -13.47 11.59
N ASN A 375 10.42 -14.51 12.07
CA ASN A 375 9.66 -15.44 11.23
C ASN A 375 8.14 -15.33 11.46
N SER A 376 7.69 -14.28 12.15
CA SER A 376 6.26 -14.05 12.33
C SER A 376 5.65 -13.66 11.00
N TYR A 377 4.69 -14.45 10.56
CA TYR A 377 3.94 -14.25 9.33
C TYR A 377 2.57 -14.87 9.50
N GLY A 378 1.54 -14.21 8.98
CA GLY A 378 0.16 -14.65 9.16
C GLY A 378 -0.84 -13.59 8.71
N GLY A 379 -2.11 -13.90 8.90
CA GLY A 379 -3.22 -13.12 8.35
C GLY A 379 -3.77 -13.74 7.08
N ASN A 380 -4.51 -12.91 6.36
CA ASN A 380 -5.27 -13.32 5.19
C ASN A 380 -4.41 -13.42 3.93
N ARG A 381 -4.62 -14.46 3.12
CA ARG A 381 -3.95 -14.62 1.81
C ARG A 381 -4.52 -13.70 0.73
N ASN A 382 -5.80 -13.33 0.88
CA ASN A 382 -6.53 -12.50 -0.06
C ASN A 382 -7.48 -11.57 0.72
N GLN A 383 -7.96 -10.52 0.06
CA GLN A 383 -8.78 -9.49 0.67
C GLN A 383 -10.20 -9.96 1.08
N LEU A 384 -10.59 -11.19 0.74
CA LEU A 384 -11.92 -11.76 0.99
C LEU A 384 -11.96 -12.69 2.23
N SER A 385 -10.90 -12.72 3.00
CA SER A 385 -10.72 -13.67 4.08
C SER A 385 -10.20 -12.94 5.30
N ASP A 386 -10.77 -13.19 6.47
CA ASP A 386 -10.37 -12.54 7.72
C ASP A 386 -9.52 -13.42 8.66
N TYR A 387 -9.26 -14.68 8.29
CA TYR A 387 -8.53 -15.61 9.17
C TYR A 387 -7.03 -15.77 8.81
N ASN A 388 -6.25 -16.21 9.81
CA ASN A 388 -4.84 -16.61 9.70
C ASN A 388 -4.65 -17.83 8.79
N TYR A 389 -4.54 -17.62 7.48
CA TYR A 389 -4.29 -18.68 6.50
C TYR A 389 -2.96 -18.55 5.79
N ALA A 390 -2.32 -17.39 5.87
CA ALA A 390 -1.05 -17.18 5.20
C ALA A 390 0.07 -17.93 5.91
N THR A 391 0.94 -18.57 5.13
CA THR A 391 2.06 -19.35 5.64
C THR A 391 3.36 -18.91 4.98
N LEU A 392 4.48 -19.19 5.63
CA LEU A 392 5.79 -18.89 5.07
C LEU A 392 6.07 -19.61 3.73
N SER A 393 5.33 -20.67 3.39
CA SER A 393 5.42 -21.38 2.11
C SER A 393 4.59 -20.74 0.99
N ASP A 394 3.83 -19.68 1.28
CA ASP A 394 3.03 -18.99 0.28
C ASP A 394 3.93 -18.38 -0.80
N THR A 395 3.42 -18.36 -2.03
CA THR A 395 4.15 -17.84 -3.20
C THR A 395 3.93 -16.33 -3.35
N ILE A 396 5.02 -15.60 -3.56
CA ILE A 396 5.09 -14.19 -3.92
C ILE A 396 5.17 -14.11 -5.45
N PRO A 397 4.08 -13.71 -6.15
CA PRO A 397 4.08 -13.56 -7.60
C PRO A 397 4.80 -12.27 -8.01
N MET A 398 5.76 -12.38 -8.92
CA MET A 398 6.49 -11.23 -9.47
C MET A 398 6.10 -10.88 -10.91
N LEU A 399 5.07 -11.56 -11.46
CA LEU A 399 4.48 -11.30 -12.79
C LEU A 399 5.54 -11.10 -13.89
N GLY A 400 6.55 -11.96 -13.92
CA GLY A 400 7.63 -11.92 -14.91
C GLY A 400 8.72 -10.88 -14.66
N LEU A 401 8.59 -9.99 -13.67
CA LEU A 401 9.67 -9.09 -13.25
C LEU A 401 10.89 -9.86 -12.75
N SER A 402 10.63 -10.96 -12.05
CA SER A 402 11.61 -11.97 -11.66
C SER A 402 10.89 -13.32 -11.52
N GLY A 403 11.64 -14.37 -11.18
CA GLY A 403 11.04 -15.60 -10.70
C GLY A 403 10.22 -15.37 -9.43
N ASN A 404 9.14 -16.16 -9.26
CA ASN A 404 8.35 -16.18 -8.04
C ASN A 404 9.21 -16.70 -6.87
N LYS A 405 8.87 -16.28 -5.65
CA LYS A 405 9.57 -16.65 -4.42
C LYS A 405 8.62 -17.12 -3.35
N GLN A 406 9.10 -17.89 -2.40
CA GLN A 406 8.34 -18.25 -1.20
C GLN A 406 8.57 -17.20 -0.11
N VAL A 407 7.57 -16.98 0.73
CA VAL A 407 7.65 -15.95 1.78
C VAL A 407 8.84 -16.16 2.72
N TRP A 408 9.17 -17.40 3.10
CA TRP A 408 10.34 -17.67 3.95
C TRP A 408 11.66 -17.20 3.34
N GLU A 409 11.77 -17.11 2.01
CA GLU A 409 12.99 -16.66 1.32
C GLU A 409 13.25 -15.16 1.53
N VAL A 410 12.23 -14.37 1.90
CA VAL A 410 12.32 -12.90 1.97
C VAL A 410 12.13 -12.33 3.38
N MET A 411 12.00 -13.19 4.39
CA MET A 411 11.79 -12.76 5.78
C MET A 411 12.98 -12.02 6.38
N SER A 412 14.17 -12.14 5.81
CA SER A 412 15.38 -11.48 6.30
C SER A 412 15.96 -10.54 5.25
N THR A 413 16.54 -9.43 5.69
CA THR A 413 17.32 -8.51 4.84
C THR A 413 18.81 -8.90 4.75
N VAL A 414 19.24 -9.88 5.56
CA VAL A 414 20.65 -10.32 5.69
C VAL A 414 20.81 -11.85 5.56
N ARG A 415 19.75 -12.57 5.19
CA ARG A 415 19.72 -14.02 4.91
C ARG A 415 18.76 -14.27 3.75
N GLY A 416 18.92 -15.38 3.03
CA GLY A 416 18.07 -15.71 1.88
C GLY A 416 18.70 -15.40 0.51
N GLY A 417 20.03 -15.50 0.41
CA GLY A 417 20.78 -15.32 -0.83
C GLY A 417 21.01 -13.85 -1.20
N ARG A 418 20.17 -13.29 -2.08
CA ARG A 418 20.32 -11.91 -2.62
C ARG A 418 20.14 -10.80 -1.56
N PHE A 419 19.52 -11.11 -0.43
CA PHE A 419 19.27 -10.17 0.66
C PHE A 419 20.56 -9.95 1.48
N CYS A 420 21.18 -8.80 1.27
CA CYS A 420 22.37 -8.37 2.01
C CYS A 420 22.39 -6.85 2.19
N TYR A 421 21.43 -6.34 2.95
CA TYR A 421 21.30 -4.93 3.28
C TYR A 421 20.76 -4.70 4.70
N GLN A 422 21.01 -3.51 5.23
CA GLN A 422 20.47 -3.00 6.48
C GLN A 422 20.06 -1.54 6.28
N TYR A 423 19.48 -0.94 7.31
CA TYR A 423 19.05 0.45 7.30
C TYR A 423 19.91 1.29 8.22
N THR A 424 20.15 2.54 7.83
CA THR A 424 20.52 3.56 8.81
C THR A 424 19.33 3.84 9.72
N ASN A 425 19.60 4.43 10.89
CA ASN A 425 18.59 4.77 11.88
C ASN A 425 17.68 3.58 12.29
N MET A 426 18.27 2.54 12.87
CA MET A 426 17.52 1.37 13.39
C MET A 426 16.81 1.64 14.73
N GLU A 427 17.09 2.78 15.37
CA GLU A 427 16.44 3.20 16.61
C GLU A 427 15.36 4.24 16.29
N MET A 428 14.10 3.93 16.56
CA MET A 428 13.05 4.96 16.48
C MET A 428 13.21 5.88 17.68
N SER A 429 13.85 7.04 17.47
CA SER A 429 14.06 8.06 18.49
C SER A 429 12.73 8.38 19.17
N THR A 430 12.63 8.03 20.45
CA THR A 430 11.79 8.78 21.37
C THR A 430 12.60 10.03 21.72
N ARG A 431 11.98 11.21 21.83
CA ARG A 431 12.63 12.49 22.18
C ARG A 431 13.43 12.52 23.51
N ASN A 432 13.84 11.38 24.08
CA ASN A 432 14.64 11.24 25.29
C ASN A 432 16.03 10.61 25.10
N SER A 433 16.56 10.51 23.88
CA SER A 433 17.96 10.06 23.64
C SER A 433 18.85 11.11 22.99
N LEU A 434 18.84 12.34 23.50
CA LEU A 434 20.06 13.16 23.42
C LEU A 434 21.08 12.54 24.39
N SER A 435 22.09 11.90 23.82
CA SER A 435 23.17 11.28 24.58
C SER A 435 23.89 12.33 25.43
N LYS A 436 24.31 11.96 26.64
CA LYS A 436 25.12 12.77 27.56
C LYS A 436 26.54 13.10 27.03
N ARG A 437 26.80 13.05 25.71
CA ARG A 437 28.11 13.32 25.11
C ARG A 437 28.26 14.70 24.48
N ASP A 438 27.20 15.50 24.37
CA ASP A 438 27.29 16.84 23.75
C ASP A 438 27.39 17.99 24.77
N LEU A 439 27.70 17.71 26.03
CA LEU A 439 27.99 18.74 27.05
C LEU A 439 29.49 18.91 27.31
N VAL A 440 30.30 19.06 26.26
CA VAL A 440 31.61 19.72 26.37
C VAL A 440 31.94 20.48 25.08
N SER A 441 31.43 21.70 24.94
CA SER A 441 32.21 22.79 24.36
C SER A 441 31.61 24.13 24.76
N ASN A 442 32.40 24.89 25.53
CA ASN A 442 32.13 26.28 25.88
C ASN A 442 31.95 27.15 24.63
N SER A 443 30.85 27.89 24.58
CA SER A 443 30.85 29.27 24.11
C SER A 443 29.72 30.03 24.79
N THR A 444 30.12 30.95 25.65
CA THR A 444 29.30 31.93 26.37
C THR A 444 28.46 32.77 25.42
N ILE A 445 27.13 32.62 25.46
CA ILE A 445 26.20 33.67 25.06
C ILE A 445 25.16 33.81 26.18
N SER A 446 25.19 34.96 26.84
CA SER A 446 24.27 35.37 27.90
C SER A 446 22.91 35.71 27.33
N PHE A 447 21.87 34.98 27.73
CA PHE A 447 20.48 35.45 27.66
C PHE A 447 19.80 35.20 29.01
N LYS A 448 19.34 36.28 29.64
CA LYS A 448 18.56 36.26 30.89
C LYS A 448 17.20 35.59 30.64
N PRO A 449 16.68 34.76 31.56
CA PRO A 449 15.34 34.21 31.45
C PRO A 449 14.30 35.23 31.94
N ASN A 450 13.35 35.61 31.08
CA ASN A 450 12.09 36.20 31.51
C ASN A 450 11.11 35.07 31.90
N SER A 451 10.36 35.30 32.96
CA SER A 451 9.49 34.32 33.62
C SER A 451 8.23 33.96 32.80
N PRO A 452 7.62 32.79 33.05
CA PRO A 452 6.52 32.25 32.22
C PRO A 452 5.16 32.83 32.61
N LEU A 453 4.94 34.11 32.35
CA LEU A 453 3.61 34.74 32.48
C LEU A 453 3.21 35.68 31.32
N ASP A 454 4.05 35.87 30.30
CA ASP A 454 3.79 36.85 29.23
C ASP A 454 3.38 36.27 27.85
N MET A 455 3.10 34.96 27.74
CA MET A 455 2.68 34.33 26.46
C MET A 455 1.17 34.02 26.34
N ILE A 456 0.29 34.76 27.01
CA ILE A 456 -1.18 34.59 26.88
C ILE A 456 -1.91 35.86 26.40
N LYS A 457 -1.27 36.71 25.59
CA LYS A 457 -1.96 37.86 24.96
C LYS A 457 -1.42 38.15 23.58
N GLN A 458 -1.79 37.35 22.56
CA GLN A 458 -1.80 37.76 21.15
C GLN A 458 -2.41 36.72 20.20
N ASP A 459 -3.64 36.25 20.46
CA ASP A 459 -4.43 35.52 19.46
C ASP A 459 -5.79 36.22 19.23
N PRO A 460 -6.03 36.84 18.05
CA PRO A 460 -7.30 37.50 17.72
C PRO A 460 -8.45 36.55 17.34
N PHE A 461 -8.28 35.23 17.28
CA PHE A 461 -9.29 34.33 16.70
C PHE A 461 -10.35 33.77 17.69
N LEU A 462 -10.27 34.11 18.98
CA LEU A 462 -11.19 33.60 20.03
C LEU A 462 -12.16 34.67 20.56
N LYS A 463 -12.68 35.57 19.72
CA LYS A 463 -13.62 36.61 20.17
C LYS A 463 -15.00 36.67 19.54
N ASN A 464 -15.37 35.77 18.63
CA ASN A 464 -16.75 35.76 18.12
C ASN A 464 -17.32 34.33 18.10
N ASN A 465 -18.53 34.20 18.66
CA ASN A 465 -19.44 33.05 18.64
C ASN A 465 -19.52 32.15 19.88
N ALA A 466 -19.47 32.76 21.07
CA ALA A 466 -20.25 32.27 22.21
C ALA A 466 -21.42 33.24 22.48
N LYS A 467 -22.52 33.08 21.73
CA LYS A 467 -23.86 33.60 22.05
C LYS A 467 -24.91 32.98 21.13
N ALA A 468 -25.38 31.79 21.52
CA ALA A 468 -26.76 31.31 21.34
C ALA A 468 -26.88 29.96 22.05
N LEU A 469 -27.38 30.00 23.29
CA LEU A 469 -28.00 28.86 23.95
C LEU A 469 -29.47 28.82 23.50
N VAL A 470 -29.92 27.64 23.04
CA VAL A 470 -31.26 27.00 23.14
C VAL A 470 -31.37 25.96 22.02
#